data_AF-A0A926PM48-F1
#
_entry.id   AF-A0A926PM48-F1
#
_cell.length_a   1.000
_cell.length_b   1.000
_cell.length_c   1.000
_cell.angle_alpha   90.00
_cell.angle_beta   90.00
_cell.angle_gamma   90.00
#
_symmetry.space_group_name_H-M   'P 1'
#
loop_
_entity.id
_entity.type
_entity.pdbx_description
1 polymer ?
#
loop_
_entity_poly.entity_id
_entity_poly.type
_entity_poly.pdbx_seq_one_letter_code
_entity_poly.pdbx_strand_id
1 'polypeptide(L)'
;MPRQKRTSRILEKAELRISGLKAIDPLMDFGGSRSLVDMSLQMEKLRDRLEDYNLALARLDSSKKEIDELEKSLGDFIDKMLIGVAFKYGKDSREYEMAGGMRKSERIRKSSATRMRAKAARMADEEQSA
;
A
#
# COMPACT_ATOMS: atom_id res chain seq x y z
N MET A 1 0.75 -0.37 5.15
CA MET A 1 1.48 -1.19 6.15
C MET A 1 2.62 -1.89 5.43
N PRO A 2 3.85 -1.86 5.98
CA PRO A 2 4.98 -2.60 5.41
C PRO A 2 4.67 -4.10 5.40
N ARG A 3 5.08 -4.81 4.35
CA ARG A 3 4.85 -6.26 4.26
C ARG A 3 5.74 -6.96 5.30
N GLN A 4 5.24 -8.04 5.91
CA GLN A 4 6.00 -8.79 6.89
C GLN A 4 7.14 -9.56 6.21
N LYS A 5 8.35 -9.47 6.75
CA LYS A 5 9.51 -10.26 6.33
C LYS A 5 9.27 -11.74 6.62
N ARG A 6 9.77 -12.62 5.75
CA ARG A 6 9.67 -14.07 5.92
C ARG A 6 10.76 -14.57 6.86
N THR A 7 10.33 -15.30 7.88
CA THR A 7 11.21 -16.04 8.81
C THR A 7 10.96 -17.54 8.68
N SER A 8 11.98 -18.37 8.95
CA SER A 8 11.85 -19.83 8.89
C SER A 8 12.13 -20.49 10.24
N ARG A 9 11.11 -21.12 10.81
CA ARG A 9 11.25 -21.97 12.02
C ARG A 9 12.08 -23.23 11.76
N ILE A 10 12.16 -23.66 10.50
CA ILE A 10 12.93 -24.86 10.13
C ILE A 10 14.42 -24.57 10.23
N LEU A 11 14.84 -23.36 9.84
CA LEU A 11 16.23 -22.93 9.94
C LEU A 11 16.70 -22.92 11.41
N GLU A 12 15.92 -22.32 12.30
CA GLU A 12 16.18 -22.31 13.75
C GLU A 12 16.28 -23.73 14.34
N LYS A 13 15.37 -24.63 13.95
CA LYS A 13 15.44 -26.05 14.33
C LYS A 13 16.69 -26.74 13.78
N ALA A 14 17.11 -26.41 12.56
CA ALA A 14 18.29 -27.00 11.94
C ALA A 14 19.58 -26.54 12.63
N GLU A 15 19.66 -25.27 13.05
CA GLU A 15 20.77 -24.72 13.85
C GLU A 15 20.93 -25.45 15.19
N LEU A 16 19.83 -25.61 15.92
CA LEU A 16 19.83 -26.35 17.19
C LEU A 16 20.21 -27.82 17.02
N ARG A 17 19.82 -28.45 15.90
CA ARG A 17 20.19 -29.84 15.61
C ARG A 17 21.65 -29.98 15.20
N ILE A 18 22.18 -29.08 14.37
CA ILE A 18 23.60 -29.09 14.00
C ILE A 18 24.49 -28.93 15.23
N SER A 19 24.15 -28.03 16.17
CA SER A 19 24.96 -27.86 17.38
C SER A 19 24.98 -29.12 18.24
N GLY A 20 23.82 -29.77 18.40
CA GLY A 20 23.71 -31.06 19.09
C GLY A 20 24.52 -32.16 18.41
N LEU A 21 24.44 -32.29 17.09
CA LEU A 21 25.18 -33.30 16.34
C LEU A 21 26.70 -33.06 16.38
N LYS A 22 27.15 -31.81 16.25
CA LYS A 22 28.57 -31.43 16.39
C LYS A 22 29.13 -31.74 17.78
N ALA A 23 28.31 -31.69 18.82
CA ALA A 23 28.72 -32.04 20.18
C ALA A 23 28.94 -33.56 20.36
N ILE A 24 28.26 -34.38 19.55
CA ILE A 24 28.44 -35.84 19.54
C ILE A 24 29.68 -36.21 18.74
N ASP A 25 29.75 -35.75 17.49
CA ASP A 25 30.88 -35.97 16.59
C ASP A 25 31.01 -34.77 15.61
N PRO A 26 32.10 -34.00 15.67
CA PRO A 26 32.33 -32.88 14.78
C PRO A 26 32.46 -33.25 13.29
N LEU A 27 32.80 -34.50 12.98
CA LEU A 27 33.02 -35.00 11.61
C LEU A 27 31.95 -36.00 11.20
N MET A 28 30.78 -35.94 11.83
CA MET A 28 29.70 -36.90 11.60
C MET A 28 29.28 -36.94 10.12
N ASP A 29 29.50 -38.11 9.52
CA ASP A 29 29.17 -38.42 8.14
C ASP A 29 28.48 -39.78 8.06
N PHE A 30 27.27 -39.81 7.49
CA PHE A 30 26.53 -41.04 7.23
C PHE A 30 26.70 -41.55 5.80
N GLY A 31 27.63 -40.95 5.04
CA GLY A 31 27.87 -41.24 3.63
C GLY A 31 26.86 -40.56 2.70
N GLY A 32 27.29 -40.34 1.45
CA GLY A 32 26.47 -39.66 0.44
C GLY A 32 26.28 -38.17 0.74
N SER A 33 25.04 -37.68 0.66
CA SER A 33 24.66 -36.28 0.92
C SER A 33 24.13 -36.04 2.34
N ARG A 34 24.48 -36.92 3.28
CA ARG A 34 23.98 -36.95 4.67
C ARG A 34 25.13 -36.67 5.64
N SER A 35 25.89 -35.63 5.38
CA SER A 35 26.96 -35.16 6.25
C SER A 35 26.55 -33.87 6.99
N LEU A 36 27.27 -33.54 8.06
CA LEU A 36 27.14 -32.22 8.71
C LEU A 36 27.45 -31.06 7.75
N VAL A 37 28.36 -31.28 6.80
CA VAL A 37 28.76 -30.30 5.78
C VAL A 37 27.59 -30.02 4.84
N ASP A 38 26.92 -31.07 4.35
CA ASP A 38 25.74 -30.94 3.49
C ASP A 38 24.59 -30.23 4.21
N MET A 39 24.38 -30.55 5.49
CA MET A 39 23.36 -29.89 6.30
C MET A 39 23.65 -28.40 6.46
N SER A 40 24.91 -28.01 6.71
CA SER A 40 25.29 -26.60 6.75
C SER A 40 25.10 -25.89 5.41
N LEU A 41 25.47 -26.55 4.30
CA LEU A 41 25.30 -26.00 2.95
C LEU A 41 23.82 -25.76 2.62
N GLN A 42 22.93 -26.68 3.00
CA GLN A 42 21.49 -26.49 2.80
C GLN A 42 20.92 -25.36 3.68
N MET A 43 21.43 -25.21 4.90
CA MET A 43 21.04 -24.11 5.77
C MET A 43 21.46 -22.76 5.21
N GLU A 44 22.69 -22.64 4.70
CA GLU A 44 23.18 -21.42 4.05
C GLU A 44 22.36 -21.08 2.82
N LYS A 45 22.12 -22.05 1.92
CA LYS A 45 21.24 -21.86 0.76
C LYS A 45 19.85 -21.34 1.14
N LEU A 46 19.28 -21.86 2.23
CA LEU A 46 17.98 -21.40 2.72
C LEU A 46 18.06 -19.98 3.30
N ARG A 47 19.13 -19.64 4.03
CA ARG A 47 19.37 -18.29 4.55
C ARG A 47 19.48 -17.28 3.43
N ASP A 48 20.36 -17.52 2.46
CA ASP A 48 20.58 -16.64 1.31
C ASP A 48 19.26 -16.37 0.58
N ARG A 49 18.47 -17.44 0.34
CA ARG A 49 17.19 -17.29 -0.35
C ARG A 49 16.15 -16.52 0.46
N LEU A 50 16.16 -16.62 1.79
CA LEU A 50 15.30 -15.83 2.66
C LEU A 50 15.73 -14.36 2.69
N GLU A 51 17.03 -14.10 2.73
CA GLU A 51 17.59 -12.74 2.68
C GLU A 51 17.27 -12.06 1.35
N ASP A 52 17.50 -12.72 0.22
CA ASP A 52 17.14 -12.24 -1.11
C ASP A 52 15.65 -11.87 -1.21
N TYR A 53 14.79 -12.76 -0.71
CA TYR A 53 13.35 -12.53 -0.71
C TYR A 53 12.98 -11.30 0.13
N ASN A 54 13.54 -11.19 1.34
CA ASN A 54 13.25 -10.08 2.23
C ASN A 54 13.81 -8.75 1.70
N LEU A 55 14.95 -8.78 1.02
CA LEU A 55 15.54 -7.62 0.34
C LEU A 55 14.66 -7.17 -0.84
N ALA A 56 14.20 -8.11 -1.68
CA ALA A 56 13.29 -7.81 -2.77
C ALA A 56 11.97 -7.21 -2.25
N LEU A 57 11.44 -7.74 -1.14
CA LEU A 57 10.24 -7.22 -0.49
C LEU A 57 10.46 -5.79 0.04
N ALA A 58 11.62 -5.50 0.64
CA ALA A 58 11.96 -4.14 1.08
C ALA A 58 12.06 -3.15 -0.09
N ARG A 59 12.65 -3.57 -1.22
CA ARG A 59 12.73 -2.76 -2.45
C ARG A 59 11.36 -2.50 -3.07
N LEU A 60 10.46 -3.49 -3.03
CA LEU A 60 9.09 -3.30 -3.49
C LEU A 60 8.33 -2.32 -2.61
N ASP A 61 8.49 -2.40 -1.29
CA ASP A 61 7.85 -1.48 -0.36
C ASP A 61 8.40 -0.05 -0.51
N SER A 62 9.69 0.14 -0.82
CA SER A 62 10.24 1.47 -1.12
C SER A 62 9.70 2.03 -2.44
N SER A 63 9.71 1.24 -3.51
CA SER A 63 9.18 1.64 -4.81
C SER A 63 7.69 2.01 -4.72
N LYS A 64 6.90 1.28 -3.92
CA LYS A 64 5.51 1.64 -3.69
C LYS A 64 5.36 3.01 -3.02
N LYS A 65 6.17 3.31 -2.00
CA LYS A 65 6.13 4.62 -1.33
C LYS A 65 6.49 5.76 -2.29
N GLU A 66 7.50 5.56 -3.13
CA GLU A 66 7.89 6.54 -4.15
C GLU A 66 6.74 6.82 -5.12
N ILE A 67 6.01 5.80 -5.54
CA ILE A 67 4.79 5.97 -6.37
C ILE A 67 3.74 6.76 -5.60
N ASP A 68 3.43 6.37 -4.36
CA ASP A 68 2.42 7.06 -3.54
C ASP A 68 2.78 8.56 -3.33
N GLU A 69 4.07 8.88 -3.16
CA GLU A 69 4.58 10.25 -3.04
C GLU A 69 4.46 11.03 -4.35
N LEU A 70 4.82 10.41 -5.48
CA LEU A 70 4.69 11.00 -6.81
C LEU A 70 3.22 11.27 -7.16
N GLU A 71 2.33 10.32 -6.90
CA GLU A 71 0.89 10.46 -7.10
C GLU A 71 0.33 11.63 -6.28
N LYS A 72 0.75 11.75 -5.02
CA LYS A 72 0.37 12.88 -4.18
C LYS A 72 0.87 14.21 -4.75
N SER A 73 2.14 14.28 -5.15
CA SER A 73 2.73 15.49 -5.72
C SER A 73 2.05 15.91 -7.02
N LEU A 74 1.69 14.93 -7.86
CA LEU A 74 0.97 15.15 -9.12
C LEU A 74 -0.46 15.61 -8.85
N GLY A 75 -1.16 15.02 -7.89
CA GLY A 75 -2.47 15.47 -7.44
C GLY A 75 -2.45 16.95 -7.00
N ASP A 76 -1.52 17.31 -6.13
CA ASP A 76 -1.33 18.70 -5.67
C ASP A 76 -1.02 19.66 -6.84
N PHE A 77 -0.26 19.18 -7.83
CA PHE A 77 0.07 19.98 -9.02
C PHE A 77 -1.15 20.17 -9.94
N ILE A 78 -1.93 19.12 -10.17
CA ILE A 78 -3.19 19.20 -10.95
C ILE A 78 -4.16 20.18 -10.29
N ASP A 79 -4.30 20.13 -8.97
CA ASP A 79 -5.15 21.07 -8.22
C ASP A 79 -4.68 22.52 -8.38
N LYS A 80 -3.36 22.77 -8.30
CA LYS A 80 -2.79 24.10 -8.56
C LYS A 80 -3.06 24.57 -9.98
N MET A 81 -2.94 23.69 -10.98
CA MET A 81 -3.24 24.02 -12.37
C MET A 81 -4.72 24.36 -12.55
N LEU A 82 -5.63 23.59 -11.94
CA LEU A 82 -7.07 23.87 -11.97
C LEU A 82 -7.39 25.23 -11.33
N ILE A 83 -6.75 25.56 -10.20
CA ILE A 83 -6.86 26.88 -9.57
C ILE A 83 -6.33 27.98 -10.51
N GLY A 84 -5.22 27.74 -11.21
CA GLY A 84 -4.68 28.67 -12.21
C GLY A 84 -5.65 28.94 -13.36
N VAL A 85 -6.34 27.91 -13.86
CA VAL A 85 -7.40 28.06 -14.87
C VAL A 85 -8.55 28.88 -14.30
N ALA A 86 -9.00 28.59 -13.07
CA ALA A 86 -10.01 29.39 -12.38
C ALA A 86 -9.59 30.85 -12.16
N PHE A 87 -8.31 31.12 -11.93
CA PHE A 87 -7.78 32.46 -11.76
C PHE A 87 -7.79 33.24 -13.09
N LYS A 88 -7.45 32.57 -14.20
CA LYS A 88 -7.35 33.20 -15.52
C LYS A 88 -8.70 33.40 -16.22
N TYR A 89 -9.58 32.40 -16.18
CA TYR A 89 -10.84 32.39 -16.92
C TYR A 89 -12.07 32.56 -16.02
N GLY A 90 -11.91 32.37 -14.71
CA GLY A 90 -13.00 32.44 -13.73
C GLY A 90 -13.56 31.06 -13.37
N LYS A 91 -14.10 30.93 -12.15
CA LYS A 91 -14.65 29.68 -11.61
C LYS A 91 -16.02 29.27 -12.18
N ASP A 92 -16.64 30.14 -12.97
CA ASP A 92 -17.92 29.90 -13.66
C ASP A 92 -17.74 29.75 -15.18
N SER A 93 -16.50 29.75 -15.66
CA SER A 93 -16.20 29.70 -17.08
C SER A 93 -16.28 28.28 -17.65
N ARG A 94 -16.48 28.20 -18.97
CA ARG A 94 -16.52 26.92 -19.69
C ARG A 94 -15.15 26.25 -19.69
N GLU A 95 -14.07 27.03 -19.72
CA GLU A 95 -12.68 26.55 -19.67
C GLU A 95 -12.35 25.86 -18.35
N TYR A 96 -12.89 26.37 -17.24
CA TYR A 96 -12.76 25.72 -15.94
C TYR A 96 -13.48 24.38 -15.87
N GLU A 97 -14.65 24.27 -16.50
CA GLU A 97 -15.38 23.00 -16.64
C GLU A 97 -14.65 22.02 -17.56
N MET A 98 -14.12 22.50 -18.70
CA MET A 98 -13.32 21.69 -19.63
C MET A 98 -12.02 21.18 -18.99
N ALA A 99 -11.45 21.91 -18.03
CA ALA A 99 -10.30 21.48 -17.24
C ALA A 99 -10.65 20.45 -16.13
N GLY A 100 -11.92 20.02 -16.05
CA GLY A 100 -12.40 19.04 -15.08
C GLY A 100 -12.93 19.63 -13.77
N GLY A 101 -13.02 20.97 -13.67
CA GLY A 101 -13.66 21.65 -12.55
C GLY A 101 -15.19 21.62 -12.65
N MET A 102 -15.89 21.84 -11.54
CA MET A 102 -17.34 22.08 -11.54
C MET A 102 -17.59 23.59 -11.42
N ARG A 103 -18.41 24.16 -12.32
CA ARG A 103 -18.75 25.59 -12.28
C ARG A 103 -19.37 25.96 -10.94
N LYS A 104 -19.05 27.15 -10.43
CA LYS A 104 -19.56 27.62 -9.13
C LYS A 104 -21.09 27.77 -9.13
N SER A 105 -21.70 28.08 -10.27
CA SER A 105 -23.16 28.15 -10.47
C SER A 105 -23.83 26.77 -10.41
N GLU A 106 -23.18 25.73 -10.92
CA GLU A 106 -23.67 24.35 -10.94
C GLU A 106 -23.35 23.60 -9.64
N ARG A 107 -22.42 24.12 -8.84
CA ARG A 107 -22.03 23.53 -7.56
C ARG A 107 -23.12 23.69 -6.50
N ILE A 108 -23.83 22.60 -6.20
CA ILE A 108 -24.75 22.53 -5.06
C ILE A 108 -23.97 22.52 -3.75
N ARG A 109 -24.13 23.56 -2.93
CA ARG A 109 -23.54 23.62 -1.57
C ARG A 109 -24.26 22.64 -0.64
N LYS A 110 -23.52 21.97 0.25
CA LYS A 110 -24.09 21.05 1.25
C LYS A 110 -25.25 21.67 2.05
N SER A 111 -25.12 22.93 2.47
CA SER A 111 -26.19 23.66 3.17
C SER A 111 -27.47 23.80 2.34
N SER A 112 -27.33 24.05 1.03
CA SER A 112 -28.47 24.10 0.12
C SER A 112 -29.07 22.71 -0.11
N ALA A 113 -28.25 21.67 -0.24
CA ALA A 113 -28.74 20.29 -0.33
C ALA A 113 -29.52 19.87 0.92
N THR A 114 -29.03 20.19 2.13
CA THR A 114 -29.73 19.89 3.38
C THR A 114 -31.06 20.63 3.47
N ARG A 115 -31.12 21.92 3.10
CA ARG A 115 -32.37 22.68 3.06
C ARG A 115 -33.36 22.14 2.04
N MET A 116 -32.89 21.73 0.86
CA MET A 116 -33.74 21.12 -0.17
C MET A 116 -34.32 19.79 0.31
N ARG A 117 -33.53 18.96 0.99
CA ARG A 117 -34.01 17.70 1.59
C ARG A 117 -35.01 17.95 2.72
N ALA A 118 -34.75 18.92 3.61
CA ALA A 118 -35.67 19.28 4.68
C ALA A 118 -36.99 19.86 4.15
N LYS A 119 -36.94 20.64 3.07
CA LYS A 119 -38.12 21.15 2.38
C LYS A 119 -38.93 20.02 1.73
N ALA A 120 -38.25 19.08 1.05
CA ALA A 120 -38.90 17.92 0.45
C ALA A 120 -39.57 17.01 1.52
N ALA A 121 -38.94 16.83 2.68
CA ALA A 121 -39.53 16.07 3.78
C ALA A 121 -40.81 16.72 4.33
N ARG A 122 -40.81 18.05 4.52
CA ARG A 122 -42.01 18.78 4.98
C ARG A 122 -43.16 18.72 3.97
N MET A 123 -42.86 18.82 2.67
CA MET A 123 -43.87 18.71 1.63
C MET A 123 -44.49 17.31 1.55
N ALA A 124 -43.70 16.26 1.79
CA ALA A 124 -44.19 14.88 1.85
C ALA A 124 -45.07 14.61 3.08
N ASP A 125 -44.75 15.24 4.23
CA ASP A 125 -45.57 15.14 5.44
C ASP A 125 -46.91 15.89 5.28
N GLU A 126 -46.91 17.06 4.61
CA GLU A 126 -48.13 17.84 4.32
C GLU A 126 -49.06 17.10 3.35
N GLU A 127 -48.54 16.46 2.29
CA GLU A 127 -49.33 15.66 1.32
C GLU A 127 -49.92 14.38 1.92
N GLN A 128 -49.36 13.83 3.01
CA GLN A 128 -49.92 12.65 3.70
C GLN A 128 -50.97 13.01 4.76
N SER A 129 -51.11 14.30 5.08
CA SER A 129 -52.05 14.82 6.08
C SER A 129 -53.31 15.48 5.49
N ALA A 130 -53.38 15.57 4.16
CA ALA A 130 -54.50 16.09 3.37
C ALA A 130 -55.27 14.94 2.69
#